data_AF-E2CMC2-F1
#
_entry.id   AF-E2CMC2-F1
#
_cell.length_a   1.000
_cell.length_b   1.000
_cell.length_c   1.000
_cell.angle_alpha   90.00
_cell.angle_beta   90.00
_cell.angle_gamma   90.00
#
_symmetry.space_group_name_H-M   'P 1'
#
loop_
_entity.id
_entity.type
_entity.pdbx_description
1 polymer ?
#
loop_
_entity_poly.entity_id
_entity_poly.type
_entity_poly.pdbx_seq_one_letter_code
_entity_poly.pdbx_strand_id
1 'polypeptide(L)'
;MNFRSIGLALGLSVLAVAPLAAQDVDFGRFLTTASGVSGVAAALTGLGTCDTEIWHGYAYDEATGSENKDHLYFACQYYDKEDEQMYDKSVVAKFQFWDKKAVLESLTYLP
;
A
#
# COMPACT_ATOMS: atom_id res chain seq x y z
N MET A 1 37.78 19.77 -45.80
CA MET A 1 37.77 19.87 -44.32
C MET A 1 36.34 19.66 -43.87
N ASN A 2 36.05 18.52 -43.22
CA ASN A 2 34.70 18.12 -42.84
C ASN A 2 34.28 18.85 -41.56
N PHE A 3 33.20 19.63 -41.63
CA PHE A 3 32.49 20.16 -40.47
C PHE A 3 31.61 19.04 -39.88
N ARG A 4 31.75 18.78 -38.59
CA ARG A 4 30.79 18.00 -37.80
C ARG A 4 30.37 18.81 -36.58
N SER A 5 29.13 19.28 -36.62
CA SER A 5 28.40 19.81 -35.47
C SER A 5 28.18 18.70 -34.44
N ILE A 6 28.40 19.00 -33.16
CA ILE A 6 27.81 18.24 -32.04
C ILE A 6 27.35 19.27 -31.01
N GLY A 7 26.04 19.53 -31.00
CA GLY A 7 25.35 20.03 -29.82
C GLY A 7 24.81 18.83 -29.03
N LEU A 8 24.84 18.92 -27.70
CA LEU A 8 24.00 18.13 -26.79
C LEU A 8 23.98 18.89 -25.45
N ALA A 9 22.95 19.71 -25.22
CA ALA A 9 21.76 19.36 -24.44
C ALA A 9 22.07 19.24 -22.94
N LEU A 10 21.79 20.33 -22.22
CA LEU A 10 21.61 20.39 -20.77
C LEU A 10 20.41 19.54 -20.39
N GLY A 11 20.65 18.26 -20.11
CA GLY A 11 19.65 17.37 -19.53
C GLY A 11 19.50 17.69 -18.05
N LEU A 12 18.37 18.30 -17.68
CA LEU A 12 17.91 18.43 -16.30
C LEU A 12 17.92 17.03 -15.65
N SER A 13 18.84 16.80 -14.72
CA SER A 13 18.75 15.72 -13.75
C SER A 13 17.69 16.08 -12.71
N VAL A 14 16.42 15.85 -13.06
CA VAL A 14 15.36 15.70 -12.06
C VAL A 14 15.61 14.37 -11.38
N LEU A 15 16.28 14.41 -10.22
CA LEU A 15 16.28 13.32 -9.27
C LEU A 15 14.85 13.19 -8.74
N ALA A 16 14.03 12.44 -9.48
CA ALA A 16 12.79 11.88 -8.94
C ALA A 16 13.21 10.99 -7.76
N VAL A 17 12.96 11.48 -6.55
CA VAL A 17 13.05 10.66 -5.34
C VAL A 17 11.90 9.66 -5.48
N ALA A 18 12.18 8.49 -6.05
CA ALA A 18 11.25 7.38 -6.01
C ALA A 18 10.95 7.10 -4.53
N PRO A 19 9.68 6.94 -4.12
CA PRO A 19 9.38 6.48 -2.78
C PRO A 19 10.12 5.16 -2.57
N LEU A 20 10.74 5.00 -1.40
CA LEU A 20 11.36 3.74 -0.97
C LEU A 20 10.44 2.60 -1.40
N ALA A 21 10.96 1.65 -2.17
CA ALA A 21 10.24 0.45 -2.52
C ALA A 21 9.66 -0.15 -1.24
N ALA A 22 8.34 -0.07 -1.07
CA ALA A 22 7.62 -0.85 -0.09
C ALA A 22 8.08 -2.29 -0.30
N GLN A 23 8.62 -2.94 0.73
CA GLN A 23 8.94 -4.36 0.61
C GLN A 23 7.66 -5.06 0.16
N ASP A 24 7.68 -5.68 -1.01
CA ASP A 24 6.50 -6.35 -1.57
C ASP A 24 5.85 -7.20 -0.48
N VAL A 25 4.55 -7.00 -0.28
CA VAL A 25 3.81 -7.72 0.75
C VAL A 25 3.91 -9.21 0.47
N ASP A 26 4.35 -9.98 1.47
CA ASP A 26 4.37 -11.44 1.41
C ASP A 26 2.96 -11.95 1.70
N PHE A 27 2.07 -11.84 0.71
CA PHE A 27 0.69 -12.33 0.84
C PHE A 27 0.64 -13.83 1.16
N GLY A 28 1.68 -14.58 0.79
CA GLY A 28 1.79 -16.02 1.04
C GLY A 28 1.57 -16.40 2.50
N ARG A 29 2.03 -15.58 3.46
CA ARG A 29 1.83 -15.85 4.90
C ARG A 29 0.36 -15.77 5.33
N PHE A 30 -0.41 -14.86 4.72
CA PHE A 30 -1.80 -14.60 5.07
C PHE A 30 -2.75 -15.59 4.39
N LEU A 31 -2.36 -16.13 3.24
CA LEU A 31 -3.22 -17.04 2.45
C LEU A 31 -3.07 -18.53 2.85
N THR A 32 -2.41 -18.82 3.97
CA THR A 32 -2.17 -20.19 4.45
C THR A 32 -3.40 -20.86 5.07
N THR A 33 -4.42 -20.08 5.47
CA THR A 33 -5.64 -20.60 6.11
C THR A 33 -6.89 -19.94 5.56
N ALA A 34 -8.04 -20.60 5.75
CA ALA A 34 -9.34 -20.04 5.40
C ALA A 34 -9.62 -18.71 6.14
N SER A 35 -9.19 -18.59 7.41
CA SER A 35 -9.35 -17.35 8.19
C SER A 35 -8.51 -16.22 7.60
N GLY A 36 -7.25 -16.49 7.26
CA GLY A 36 -6.35 -15.51 6.67
C GLY A 36 -6.82 -15.04 5.29
N VAL A 37 -7.21 -15.97 4.40
CA VAL A 37 -7.81 -15.64 3.09
C VAL A 37 -9.08 -14.81 3.26
N SER A 38 -9.97 -15.21 4.17
CA SER A 38 -11.21 -14.47 4.44
C SER A 38 -10.94 -13.07 4.98
N GLY A 39 -9.89 -12.91 5.80
CA GLY A 39 -9.49 -11.60 6.32
C GLY A 39 -8.98 -10.66 5.23
N VAL A 40 -8.13 -11.15 4.32
CA VAL A 40 -7.68 -10.37 3.16
C VAL A 40 -8.86 -9.98 2.27
N ALA A 41 -9.74 -10.94 1.98
CA ALA A 41 -10.94 -10.70 1.17
C ALA A 41 -11.90 -9.69 1.84
N ALA A 42 -12.10 -9.79 3.15
CA ALA A 42 -12.92 -8.86 3.91
C ALA A 42 -12.34 -7.45 3.93
N ALA A 43 -11.01 -7.31 4.01
CA ALA A 43 -10.34 -6.02 3.93
C ALA A 43 -10.53 -5.35 2.56
N LEU A 44 -10.28 -6.09 1.47
CA LEU A 44 -10.49 -5.63 0.10
C LEU A 44 -11.96 -5.27 -0.17
N THR A 45 -12.89 -6.11 0.28
CA THR A 45 -14.33 -5.85 0.11
C THR A 45 -14.78 -4.65 0.94
N GLY A 46 -14.20 -4.51 2.15
CA GLY A 46 -14.46 -3.40 3.06
C GLY A 46 -14.02 -2.03 2.53
N LEU A 47 -13.01 -2.01 1.65
CA LEU A 47 -12.58 -0.81 0.95
C LEU A 47 -13.67 -0.28 0.01
N GLY A 48 -14.50 -1.17 -0.55
CA GLY A 48 -15.58 -0.82 -1.47
C GLY A 48 -15.08 -0.46 -2.87
N THR A 49 -15.84 0.36 -3.60
CA THR A 49 -15.51 0.77 -4.97
C THR A 49 -14.44 1.85 -4.97
N CYS A 50 -13.28 1.56 -5.55
CA CYS A 50 -12.20 2.52 -5.74
C CYS A 50 -12.19 3.04 -7.19
N ASP A 51 -12.08 4.36 -7.34
CA ASP A 51 -11.90 5.00 -8.64
C ASP A 51 -10.42 5.04 -9.07
N THR A 52 -9.52 4.71 -8.15
CA THR A 52 -8.07 4.66 -8.32
C THR A 52 -7.53 3.25 -8.07
N GLU A 53 -6.25 3.05 -8.41
CA GLU A 53 -5.54 1.81 -8.09
C GLU A 53 -5.54 1.55 -6.57
N ILE A 54 -5.67 0.29 -6.18
CA ILE A 54 -5.62 -0.12 -4.77
C ILE A 54 -4.16 -0.20 -4.34
N TRP A 55 -3.79 0.66 -3.39
CA TRP A 55 -2.53 0.63 -2.69
C TRP A 55 -2.58 -0.40 -1.57
N HIS A 56 -1.49 -1.10 -1.35
CA HIS A 56 -1.39 -2.09 -0.29
C HIS A 56 0.02 -2.14 0.29
N GLY A 57 0.12 -2.58 1.53
CA GLY A 57 1.38 -2.68 2.24
C GLY A 57 1.21 -3.19 3.66
N TYR A 58 2.29 -3.17 4.42
CA TYR A 58 2.22 -3.40 5.86
C TYR A 58 1.74 -2.13 6.57
N ALA A 59 0.80 -2.27 7.50
CA ALA A 59 0.31 -1.11 8.23
C ALA A 59 1.29 -0.70 9.33
N TYR A 60 1.37 0.60 9.57
CA TYR A 60 2.13 1.15 10.69
C TYR A 60 1.44 0.83 12.02
N ASP A 61 2.21 0.38 13.00
CA ASP A 61 1.77 0.15 14.36
C ASP A 61 2.29 1.26 15.26
N GLU A 62 1.41 2.19 15.61
CA GLU A 62 1.73 3.35 16.44
C GLU A 62 2.29 2.97 17.82
N ALA A 63 1.89 1.82 18.38
CA ALA A 63 2.37 1.40 19.69
C ALA A 63 3.86 1.04 19.65
N THR A 64 4.34 0.52 18.52
CA THR A 64 5.75 0.16 18.32
C THR A 64 6.55 1.23 17.57
N GLY A 65 5.86 2.18 16.95
CA GLY A 65 6.48 3.20 16.12
C GLY A 65 7.11 2.65 14.82
N SER A 66 6.59 1.53 14.30
CA SER A 66 7.16 0.84 13.14
C SER A 66 6.11 0.11 12.31
N GLU A 67 6.46 -0.25 11.07
CA GLU A 67 5.62 -1.15 10.26
C GLU A 67 5.49 -2.52 10.94
N ASN A 68 4.26 -3.02 11.02
CA ASN A 68 3.98 -4.34 11.56
C ASN A 68 3.64 -5.30 10.42
N LYS A 69 4.47 -6.32 10.24
CA LYS A 69 4.33 -7.31 9.16
C LYS A 69 3.14 -8.26 9.31
N ASP A 70 2.42 -8.15 10.42
CA ASP A 70 1.19 -8.90 10.68
C ASP A 70 -0.06 -8.05 10.42
N HIS A 71 0.10 -6.76 10.09
CA HIS A 71 -0.98 -5.87 9.72
C HIS A 71 -0.88 -5.53 8.23
N LEU A 72 -1.97 -5.72 7.49
CA LEU A 72 -2.09 -5.28 6.10
C LEU A 72 -2.92 -4.00 6.04
N TYR A 73 -2.50 -3.03 5.25
CA TYR A 73 -3.38 -1.95 4.81
C TYR A 73 -3.74 -2.13 3.35
N PHE A 74 -4.97 -1.75 3.02
CA PHE A 74 -5.44 -1.54 1.66
C PHE A 74 -6.02 -0.14 1.60
N ALA A 75 -5.65 0.66 0.61
CA ALA A 75 -6.10 2.03 0.48
C ALA A 75 -6.46 2.34 -0.96
N CYS A 76 -7.38 3.27 -1.14
CA CYS A 76 -7.54 3.95 -2.41
C CYS A 76 -7.78 5.44 -2.22
N GLN A 77 -7.33 6.18 -3.22
CA GLN A 77 -7.30 7.62 -3.21
C GLN A 77 -8.56 8.18 -3.84
N TYR A 78 -9.13 9.17 -3.17
CA TYR A 78 -10.25 9.95 -3.67
C TYR A 78 -9.89 11.43 -3.66
N TYR A 79 -10.35 12.13 -4.69
CA TYR A 79 -10.30 13.58 -4.72
C TYR A 79 -11.59 14.13 -4.14
N ASP A 80 -11.51 14.78 -2.98
CA ASP A 80 -12.62 15.56 -2.44
C ASP A 80 -12.76 16.85 -3.25
N LYS A 81 -13.94 17.06 -3.84
CA LYS A 81 -14.23 18.26 -4.63
C LYS A 81 -14.57 19.48 -3.78
N GLU A 82 -15.01 19.26 -2.55
CA GLU A 82 -15.37 20.35 -1.62
C GLU A 82 -14.11 20.92 -0.97
N ASP A 83 -13.21 20.03 -0.54
CA ASP A 83 -11.96 20.41 0.14
C ASP A 83 -10.75 20.53 -0.81
N GLU A 84 -10.94 20.26 -2.10
CA GLU A 84 -9.93 20.26 -3.17
C GLU A 84 -8.65 19.47 -2.80
N GLN A 85 -8.82 18.38 -2.06
CA GLN A 85 -7.72 17.58 -1.50
C GLN A 85 -7.88 16.10 -1.79
N MET A 86 -6.73 15.41 -1.89
CA MET A 86 -6.68 13.95 -1.95
C MET A 86 -6.78 13.39 -0.54
N TYR A 87 -7.61 12.37 -0.34
CA TYR A 87 -7.64 11.58 0.89
C TYR A 87 -7.60 10.08 0.58
N ASP A 88 -7.09 9.32 1.53
CA ASP A 88 -6.93 7.87 1.43
C ASP A 88 -8.00 7.18 2.27
N LYS A 89 -9.02 6.65 1.60
CA LYS A 89 -9.89 5.68 2.27
C LYS A 89 -9.10 4.40 2.42
N SER A 90 -9.03 3.85 3.64
CA SER A 90 -8.24 2.64 3.86
C SER A 90 -8.88 1.66 4.83
N VAL A 91 -8.49 0.40 4.70
CA VAL A 91 -8.84 -0.68 5.62
C VAL A 91 -7.57 -1.34 6.09
N VAL A 92 -7.39 -1.40 7.42
CA VAL A 92 -6.30 -2.12 8.06
C VAL A 92 -6.82 -3.45 8.60
N ALA A 93 -6.27 -4.55 8.10
CA ALA A 93 -6.51 -5.89 8.58
C ALA A 93 -5.36 -6.33 9.48
N LYS A 94 -5.65 -6.56 10.76
CA LYS A 94 -4.67 -7.08 11.72
C LYS A 94 -4.83 -8.59 11.83
N PHE A 95 -3.72 -9.30 11.71
CA PHE A 95 -3.69 -10.75 11.85
C PHE A 95 -2.88 -11.15 13.08
N GLN A 96 -3.32 -12.24 13.72
CA GLN A 96 -2.48 -12.99 14.64
C GLN A 96 -1.96 -14.25 13.95
N PHE A 97 -0.72 -14.62 14.26
CA PHE A 97 -0.10 -15.83 13.75
C PHE A 97 0.11 -16.85 14.87
N TRP A 98 -0.67 -17.92 14.86
CA TRP A 98 -0.50 -19.06 15.76
C TRP A 98 0.04 -20.25 14.98
N ASP A 99 1.20 -20.80 15.34
CA ASP A 99 1.83 -21.88 14.59
C ASP A 99 1.95 -21.60 13.08
N LYS A 100 2.30 -20.35 12.73
CA LYS A 100 2.39 -19.83 11.34
C LYS A 100 1.06 -19.81 10.57
N LYS A 101 -0.07 -19.95 11.26
CA LYS A 101 -1.42 -19.83 10.68
C LYS A 101 -1.95 -18.42 10.93
N ALA A 102 -2.22 -17.70 9.85
CA ALA A 102 -2.86 -16.39 9.93
C ALA A 102 -4.32 -16.54 10.39
N VAL A 103 -4.71 -15.72 11.36
CA VAL A 103 -6.08 -15.58 11.84
C VAL A 103 -6.40 -14.09 11.86
N LEU A 104 -7.50 -13.68 11.23
CA LEU A 104 -7.93 -12.28 11.28
C LEU A 104 -8.31 -11.93 12.73
N GLU A 105 -7.65 -10.92 13.29
CA GLU A 105 -7.98 -10.38 14.60
C GLU A 105 -8.98 -9.23 14.48
N SER A 106 -8.72 -8.26 13.59
CA SER A 106 -9.58 -7.09 13.43
C SER A 106 -9.48 -6.46 12.05
N LEU A 107 -10.54 -5.73 11.69
CA LEU A 107 -10.60 -4.82 10.54
C LEU A 107 -10.89 -3.41 11.07
N THR A 108 -10.05 -2.46 10.69
CA THR A 108 -10.23 -1.04 11.02
C THR A 108 -10.44 -0.28 9.73
N TYR A 109 -11.51 0.50 9.65
CA TYR A 109 -11.86 1.32 8.50
C TYR A 109 -11.47 2.76 8.80
N LEU A 110 -10.65 3.34 7.95
CA LEU A 110 -10.18 4.71 8.05
C LEU A 110 -10.77 5.50 6.88
N PRO A 111 -11.45 6.63 7.18
CA PRO A 111 -12.08 7.48 6.17
C PRO A 111 -11.06 8.14 5.26
#